data_AF-A0A936ZYW8-F1
#
_entry.id   AF-A0A936ZYW8-F1
#
_cell.length_a   1.000
_cell.length_b   1.000
_cell.length_c   1.000
_cell.angle_alpha   90.00
_cell.angle_beta   90.00
_cell.angle_gamma   90.00
#
_symmetry.space_group_name_H-M   'P 1'
#
loop_
_entity.id
_entity.type
_entity.pdbx_description
1 polymer ?
#
loop_
_entity_poly.entity_id
_entity_poly.type
_entity_poly.pdbx_seq_one_letter_code
_entity_poly.pdbx_strand_id
1 'polypeptide(L)'
;MKPTVPPQQPPQRVPVLTEVVVLPKAQAVPEVDEFPPLPVNPAFAETAPTPMGRPEPYVPPVQAAPAVPVQAAFSPAVAVVDEARVVQRVLADLDKQLDLMFEHRLRESLSPVLARMTDSLVREMRAQLAANLREMVARAVSLELDRLQKR
;
A
#
# COMPACT_ATOMS: atom_id res chain seq x y z
N MET A 1 -18.47 -45.69 24.37
CA MET A 1 -18.18 -44.27 24.65
C MET A 1 -17.53 -43.68 23.40
N LYS A 2 -18.19 -42.75 22.70
CA LYS A 2 -17.68 -42.09 21.49
C LYS A 2 -17.08 -40.73 21.89
N PRO A 3 -15.85 -40.36 21.50
CA PRO A 3 -15.32 -39.04 21.75
C PRO A 3 -15.94 -38.01 20.79
N THR A 4 -16.55 -36.97 21.36
CA THR A 4 -17.10 -35.81 20.65
C THR A 4 -15.95 -34.91 20.21
N VAL A 5 -15.79 -34.72 18.90
CA VAL A 5 -14.87 -33.74 18.31
C VAL A 5 -15.52 -32.35 18.40
N PRO A 6 -14.86 -31.31 18.93
CA PRO A 6 -15.41 -29.95 18.92
C PRO A 6 -15.43 -29.38 17.49
N PRO A 7 -16.39 -28.50 17.14
CA PRO A 7 -16.44 -27.92 15.80
C PRO A 7 -15.21 -27.02 15.57
N GLN A 8 -14.40 -27.36 14.57
CA GLN A 8 -13.35 -26.48 14.08
C GLN A 8 -13.99 -25.20 13.50
N GLN A 9 -13.75 -24.08 14.15
CA GLN A 9 -14.05 -22.77 13.61
C GLN A 9 -13.08 -22.48 12.45
N PRO A 10 -13.57 -22.12 11.25
CA PRO A 10 -12.69 -21.81 10.13
C PRO A 10 -11.83 -20.57 10.45
N PRO A 11 -10.56 -20.51 10.00
CA PRO A 11 -9.68 -19.40 10.30
C PRO A 11 -10.24 -18.07 9.75
N GLN A 12 -10.12 -17.02 10.57
CA GLN A 12 -10.56 -15.66 10.26
C GLN A 12 -9.90 -15.17 8.96
N ARG A 13 -10.69 -14.53 8.09
CA ARG A 13 -10.26 -14.01 6.79
C ARG A 13 -9.07 -13.07 6.96
N VAL A 14 -7.95 -13.47 6.37
CA VAL A 14 -6.78 -12.61 6.16
C VAL A 14 -7.15 -11.60 5.07
N PRO A 15 -7.05 -10.28 5.29
CA PRO A 15 -7.22 -9.32 4.20
C PRO A 15 -6.02 -9.44 3.25
N VAL A 16 -6.29 -9.74 1.98
CA VAL A 16 -5.26 -9.77 0.93
C VAL A 16 -5.32 -8.44 0.20
N LEU A 17 -4.34 -7.56 0.45
CA LEU A 17 -4.11 -6.37 -0.35
C LEU A 17 -2.89 -6.62 -1.23
N THR A 18 -3.14 -7.04 -2.47
CA THR A 18 -2.17 -6.98 -3.55
C THR A 18 -2.88 -6.53 -4.82
N GLU A 19 -3.07 -5.23 -4.95
CA GLU A 19 -3.25 -4.63 -6.27
C GLU A 19 -1.87 -4.59 -6.95
N VAL A 20 -1.77 -5.22 -8.11
CA VAL A 20 -0.56 -5.19 -8.93
C VAL A 20 -0.61 -3.89 -9.74
N VAL A 21 0.16 -2.88 -9.31
CA VAL A 21 0.38 -1.69 -10.13
C VAL A 21 1.28 -2.09 -11.30
N VAL A 22 0.70 -2.18 -12.49
CA VAL A 22 1.47 -2.31 -13.74
C VAL A 22 2.11 -0.95 -14.02
N LEU A 23 3.40 -0.81 -13.70
CA LEU A 23 4.17 0.34 -14.12
C LEU A 23 4.15 0.42 -15.65
N PRO A 24 3.86 1.58 -16.25
CA PRO A 24 3.99 1.74 -17.69
C PRO A 24 5.44 1.43 -18.08
N LYS A 25 5.59 0.45 -18.98
CA LYS A 25 6.85 0.09 -19.62
C LYS A 25 7.46 1.38 -20.17
N ALA A 26 8.60 1.78 -19.60
CA ALA A 26 9.41 2.88 -20.10
C ALA A 26 9.52 2.74 -21.62
N GLN A 27 8.99 3.72 -22.35
CA GLN A 27 9.22 3.85 -23.78
C GLN A 27 10.73 3.84 -23.98
N ALA A 28 11.19 2.89 -24.80
CA ALA A 28 12.57 2.86 -25.26
C ALA A 28 12.86 4.22 -25.90
N VAL A 29 13.66 5.02 -25.20
CA VAL A 29 14.28 6.22 -25.74
C VAL A 29 15.10 5.75 -26.94
N PRO A 30 14.98 6.41 -28.11
CA PRO A 30 15.75 6.01 -29.27
C PRO A 30 17.24 6.12 -28.93
N GLU A 31 17.91 5.02 -29.22
CA GLU A 31 19.34 4.73 -29.15
C GLU A 31 20.15 5.92 -29.68
N VAL A 32 20.62 6.77 -28.76
CA VAL A 32 21.75 7.65 -29.03
C VAL A 32 22.98 6.82 -28.74
N ASP A 33 23.56 6.35 -29.84
CA ASP A 33 24.90 5.78 -29.88
C ASP A 33 25.88 6.67 -29.10
N GLU A 34 26.87 6.03 -28.47
CA GLU A 34 28.02 6.65 -27.79
C GLU A 34 27.89 6.85 -26.25
N PHE A 35 27.71 5.73 -25.53
CA PHE A 35 28.24 5.58 -24.17
C PHE A 35 29.62 4.92 -24.22
N PRO A 36 30.68 5.51 -23.63
CA PRO A 36 31.98 4.85 -23.55
C PRO A 36 31.89 3.57 -22.72
N PRO A 37 32.58 2.48 -23.09
CA PRO A 37 32.52 1.22 -22.35
C PRO A 37 33.03 1.44 -20.92
N LEU A 38 32.16 1.19 -19.94
CA LEU A 38 32.54 1.19 -18.53
C LEU A 38 33.62 0.12 -18.31
N PRO A 39 34.71 0.43 -17.56
CA PRO A 39 35.72 -0.56 -17.25
C PRO A 39 35.10 -1.71 -16.46
N VAL A 40 35.24 -2.92 -16.99
CA VAL A 40 34.79 -4.16 -16.35
C VAL A 40 35.58 -4.29 -15.04
N ASN A 41 34.90 -4.16 -13.90
CA ASN A 41 35.53 -4.33 -12.60
C ASN A 41 35.80 -5.83 -12.39
N PRO A 42 37.08 -6.28 -12.28
CA PRO A 42 37.40 -7.70 -12.15
C PRO A 42 36.91 -8.32 -10.82
N ALA A 43 36.37 -7.51 -9.89
CA ALA A 43 35.83 -7.97 -8.61
C ALA A 43 34.56 -8.85 -8.73
N PHE A 44 34.00 -9.03 -9.93
CA PHE A 44 32.87 -9.94 -10.18
C PHE A 44 33.17 -11.01 -11.23
N ALA A 45 34.44 -11.18 -11.58
CA ALA A 45 34.88 -12.36 -12.30
C ALA A 45 35.14 -13.48 -11.28
N GLU A 46 34.40 -14.58 -11.42
CA GLU A 46 34.86 -15.92 -11.01
C GLU A 46 34.68 -16.32 -9.53
N THR A 47 33.46 -16.73 -9.19
CA THR A 47 33.27 -17.90 -8.31
C THR A 47 32.36 -18.90 -9.00
N ALA A 48 32.92 -19.58 -10.00
CA ALA A 48 32.40 -20.87 -10.43
C ALA A 48 32.68 -21.92 -9.33
N PRO A 49 31.77 -22.86 -9.07
CA PRO A 49 31.94 -23.85 -8.01
C PRO A 49 33.01 -24.88 -8.40
N THR A 50 34.10 -24.94 -7.65
CA THR A 50 35.09 -26.03 -7.78
C THR A 50 34.58 -27.28 -7.07
N PRO A 51 34.41 -28.44 -7.75
CA PRO A 51 34.02 -29.68 -7.09
C PRO A 51 35.25 -30.49 -6.63
N MET A 52 35.01 -31.27 -5.58
CA MET A 52 35.77 -32.42 -5.06
C MET A 52 37.12 -32.19 -4.34
N GLY A 53 37.12 -32.63 -3.08
CA GLY A 53 38.22 -33.48 -2.60
C GLY A 53 38.53 -33.39 -1.11
N ARG A 54 37.92 -34.27 -0.29
CA ARG A 54 38.59 -35.24 0.60
C ARG A 54 37.61 -35.76 1.67
N PRO A 55 37.51 -37.09 1.89
CA PRO A 55 36.65 -37.66 2.93
C PRO A 55 37.33 -37.50 4.30
N GLU A 56 36.66 -36.84 5.23
CA GLU A 56 37.03 -36.82 6.66
C GLU A 56 36.58 -38.14 7.32
N PRO A 57 37.39 -38.71 8.25
CA PRO A 57 37.13 -40.01 8.86
C PRO A 57 35.88 -40.01 9.75
N TYR A 58 35.08 -41.06 9.59
CA TYR A 58 33.94 -41.40 10.44
C TYR A 58 34.37 -41.59 11.91
N VAL A 59 33.91 -40.71 12.80
CA VAL A 59 33.93 -40.92 14.25
C VAL A 59 32.59 -41.53 14.70
N PRO A 60 32.58 -42.65 15.42
CA PRO A 60 31.33 -43.27 15.88
C PRO A 60 30.62 -42.39 16.93
N PRO A 61 29.28 -42.47 17.03
CA PRO A 61 28.52 -41.62 17.93
C PRO A 61 28.76 -42.01 19.39
N VAL A 62 29.33 -41.10 20.18
CA VAL A 62 29.36 -41.21 21.64
C VAL A 62 27.98 -40.79 22.15
N GLN A 63 27.17 -41.76 22.54
CA GLN A 63 25.91 -41.54 23.24
C GLN A 63 26.24 -41.27 24.72
N ALA A 64 26.05 -40.02 25.18
CA ALA A 64 26.17 -39.64 26.59
C ALA A 64 24.87 -38.96 27.07
N ALA A 65 24.30 -39.61 28.10
CA ALA A 65 23.24 -39.29 29.06
C ALA A 65 22.44 -37.95 28.99
N PRO A 66 21.16 -37.97 29.42
CA PRO A 66 20.30 -36.78 29.42
C PRO A 66 20.87 -35.70 30.36
N ALA A 67 21.16 -34.54 29.79
CA ALA A 67 21.48 -33.33 30.55
C ALA A 67 20.24 -32.91 31.36
N VAL A 68 20.40 -32.84 32.67
CA VAL A 68 19.49 -32.13 33.57
C VAL A 68 19.29 -30.70 33.05
N PRO A 69 18.05 -30.18 32.96
CA PRO A 69 17.85 -28.80 32.55
C PRO A 69 18.37 -27.90 33.67
N VAL A 70 19.58 -27.37 33.49
CA VAL A 70 20.07 -26.23 34.27
C VAL A 70 19.16 -25.07 33.93
N GLN A 71 18.30 -24.67 34.87
CA GLN A 71 17.59 -23.40 34.79
C GLN A 71 18.64 -22.31 34.63
N ALA A 72 18.71 -21.75 33.43
CA ALA A 72 19.56 -20.60 33.15
C ALA A 72 19.10 -19.46 34.06
N ALA A 73 19.94 -19.14 35.06
CA ALA A 73 19.77 -17.95 35.86
C ALA A 73 19.68 -16.75 34.90
N PHE A 74 18.56 -16.01 34.98
CA PHE A 74 18.40 -14.74 34.31
C PHE A 74 19.48 -13.79 34.83
N SER A 75 20.60 -13.68 34.11
CA SER A 75 21.49 -12.55 34.28
C SER A 75 20.77 -11.33 33.69
N PRO A 76 20.61 -10.22 34.42
CA PRO A 76 20.14 -8.99 33.82
C PRO A 76 21.26 -8.50 32.90
N ALA A 77 21.26 -8.94 31.65
CA ALA A 77 22.07 -8.36 30.62
C ALA A 77 21.62 -6.90 30.52
N VAL A 78 22.51 -5.99 30.92
CA VAL A 78 22.36 -4.56 30.65
C VAL A 78 22.17 -4.47 29.14
N ALA A 79 20.94 -4.18 28.72
CA ALA A 79 20.59 -4.14 27.31
C ALA A 79 21.39 -3.01 26.68
N VAL A 80 22.45 -3.36 25.97
CA VAL A 80 23.18 -2.42 25.12
C VAL A 80 22.17 -1.93 24.10
N VAL A 81 21.78 -0.67 24.24
CA VAL A 81 20.80 -0.04 23.35
C VAL A 81 21.43 0.00 21.96
N ASP A 82 20.88 -0.79 21.05
CA ASP A 82 21.26 -0.78 19.65
C ASP A 82 20.65 0.47 18.99
N GLU A 83 21.49 1.48 18.79
CA GLU A 83 21.12 2.78 18.23
C GLU A 83 20.38 2.61 16.89
N ALA A 84 20.79 1.67 16.05
CA ALA A 84 20.14 1.41 14.76
C ALA A 84 18.69 0.95 14.94
N ARG A 85 18.42 0.12 15.95
CA ARG A 85 17.05 -0.31 16.28
C ARG A 85 16.20 0.82 16.84
N VAL A 86 16.78 1.71 17.63
CA VAL A 86 16.07 2.88 18.15
C VAL A 86 15.69 3.82 17.01
N VAL A 87 16.64 4.13 16.11
CA VAL A 87 16.39 4.98 14.94
C VAL A 87 15.29 4.39 14.06
N GLN A 88 15.35 3.09 13.76
CA GLN A 88 14.34 2.43 12.94
C GLN A 88 12.94 2.49 13.59
N ARG A 89 12.87 2.32 14.91
CA ARG A 89 11.60 2.42 15.64
C ARG A 89 11.05 3.84 15.65
N VAL A 90 11.91 4.83 15.91
CA VAL A 90 11.51 6.25 15.90
C VAL A 90 11.03 6.66 14.51
N LEU A 91 11.71 6.26 13.44
CA LEU A 91 11.26 6.55 12.08
C LEU A 91 9.90 5.92 11.79
N ALA A 92 9.69 4.66 12.18
CA ALA A 92 8.40 3.98 11.99
C ALA A 92 7.27 4.63 12.81
N ASP A 93 7.57 5.15 13.99
CA ASP A 93 6.59 5.85 14.83
C ASP A 93 6.29 7.25 14.29
N LEU A 94 7.31 7.97 13.79
CA LEU A 94 7.14 9.26 13.14
C LEU A 94 6.33 9.16 11.85
N ASP A 95 6.56 8.13 11.03
CA ASP A 95 5.80 7.89 9.81
C ASP A 95 4.29 7.77 10.09
N LYS A 96 3.94 6.92 11.07
CA LYS A 96 2.55 6.76 11.54
C LYS A 96 1.97 8.05 12.11
N GLN A 97 2.76 8.82 12.86
CA GLN A 97 2.31 10.09 13.42
C GLN A 97 2.05 11.13 12.33
N LEU A 98 2.94 11.20 11.33
CA LEU A 98 2.79 12.09 10.18
C LEU A 98 1.55 11.72 9.37
N ASP A 99 1.33 10.44 9.09
CA ASP A 99 0.14 9.98 8.37
C ASP A 99 -1.16 10.40 9.07
N LEU A 100 -1.26 10.17 10.38
CA LEU A 100 -2.44 10.56 11.16
C LEU A 100 -2.65 12.07 11.17
N MET A 101 -1.57 12.85 11.32
CA MET A 101 -1.63 14.30 11.28
C MET A 101 -2.04 14.82 9.90
N PHE A 102 -1.46 14.27 8.83
CA PHE A 102 -1.80 14.64 7.46
C PHE A 102 -3.22 14.28 7.12
N GLU A 103 -3.70 13.08 7.45
CA GLU A 103 -5.08 12.69 7.17
C GLU A 103 -6.06 13.62 7.88
N HIS A 104 -5.81 13.92 9.16
CA HIS A 104 -6.66 14.83 9.91
C HIS A 104 -6.65 16.24 9.30
N ARG A 105 -5.46 16.81 9.03
CA ARG A 105 -5.32 18.14 8.42
C ARG A 105 -5.91 18.21 7.02
N LEU A 106 -5.80 17.14 6.25
CA LEU A 106 -6.37 17.04 4.91
C LEU A 106 -7.90 17.04 5.00
N ARG A 107 -8.48 16.25 5.90
CA ARG A 107 -9.93 16.22 6.11
C ARG A 107 -10.44 17.58 6.60
N GLU A 108 -9.78 18.18 7.58
CA GLU A 108 -10.16 19.49 8.12
C GLU A 108 -10.09 20.61 7.07
N SER A 109 -9.07 20.60 6.21
CA SER A 109 -8.89 21.64 5.20
C SER A 109 -9.76 21.43 3.96
N LEU A 110 -9.94 20.19 3.48
CA LEU A 110 -10.70 19.91 2.26
C LEU A 110 -12.21 19.89 2.49
N SER A 111 -12.67 19.42 3.66
CA SER A 111 -14.11 19.32 3.94
C SER A 111 -14.87 20.63 3.70
N PRO A 112 -14.45 21.79 4.25
CA PRO A 112 -15.19 23.04 4.03
C PRO A 112 -15.10 23.55 2.59
N VAL A 113 -14.00 23.28 1.88
CA VAL A 113 -13.82 23.71 0.49
C VAL A 113 -14.75 22.92 -0.43
N LEU A 114 -14.75 21.60 -0.30
CA LEU A 114 -15.62 20.72 -1.08
C LEU A 114 -17.10 21.03 -0.83
N ALA A 115 -17.50 21.22 0.43
CA ALA A 115 -18.87 21.59 0.76
C ALA A 115 -19.30 22.89 0.05
N ARG A 116 -18.46 23.95 0.12
CA ARG A 116 -18.76 25.23 -0.54
C ARG A 116 -18.84 25.11 -2.06
N MET A 117 -17.93 24.35 -2.68
CA MET A 117 -17.94 24.15 -4.13
C MET A 117 -19.19 23.38 -4.57
N THR A 118 -19.54 22.30 -3.88
CA THR A 118 -20.76 21.54 -4.17
C THR A 118 -22.01 22.39 -3.97
N ASP A 119 -22.10 23.16 -2.87
CA ASP A 119 -23.24 24.05 -2.63
C ASP A 119 -23.39 25.12 -3.73
N SER A 120 -22.28 25.69 -4.19
CA SER A 120 -22.27 26.67 -5.28
C SER A 120 -22.77 26.04 -6.58
N LEU A 121 -22.23 24.87 -6.96
CA LEU A 121 -22.63 24.15 -8.16
C LEU A 121 -24.11 23.77 -8.13
N VAL A 122 -24.61 23.27 -7.00
CA VAL A 122 -26.02 22.91 -6.85
C VAL A 122 -26.92 24.14 -7.00
N ARG A 123 -26.54 25.29 -6.43
CA ARG A 123 -27.30 26.54 -6.59
C ARG A 123 -27.32 27.00 -8.04
N GLU A 124 -26.18 26.95 -8.72
CA GLU A 124 -26.07 27.33 -10.13
C GLU A 124 -26.91 26.42 -11.03
N MET A 125 -26.82 25.10 -10.87
CA MET A 125 -27.63 24.15 -11.63
C MET A 125 -29.13 24.35 -11.40
N ARG A 126 -29.55 24.62 -10.15
CA ARG A 126 -30.96 24.94 -9.85
C ARG A 126 -31.41 26.22 -10.54
N ALA A 127 -30.57 27.26 -10.57
CA ALA A 127 -30.88 28.51 -11.24
C ALA A 127 -31.01 28.33 -12.76
N GLN A 128 -30.07 27.59 -13.37
CA GLN A 128 -30.09 27.27 -14.80
C GLN A 128 -31.32 26.43 -15.17
N LEU A 129 -31.65 25.40 -14.38
CA LEU A 129 -32.84 24.59 -14.61
C LEU A 129 -34.13 25.42 -14.53
N ALA A 130 -34.24 26.30 -13.53
CA ALA A 130 -35.40 27.18 -13.41
C ALA A 130 -35.51 28.17 -14.59
N ALA A 131 -34.38 28.68 -15.09
CA ALA A 131 -34.35 29.52 -16.28
C ALA A 131 -34.82 28.77 -17.53
N ASN A 132 -34.29 27.56 -17.76
CA ASN A 132 -34.66 26.72 -18.89
C ASN A 132 -36.14 26.32 -18.84
N LEU A 133 -36.66 25.97 -17.66
CA LEU A 133 -38.09 25.66 -17.49
C LEU A 133 -38.97 26.86 -17.80
N ARG A 134 -38.61 28.07 -17.33
CA ARG A 134 -39.35 29.30 -17.68
C ARG A 134 -39.33 29.56 -19.18
N GLU A 135 -38.20 29.36 -19.83
CA GLU A 135 -38.07 29.54 -21.28
C GLU A 135 -38.91 28.53 -22.06
N MET A 136 -38.87 27.25 -21.68
CA MET A 136 -39.68 26.20 -22.30
C MET A 136 -41.18 26.48 -22.14
N VAL A 137 -41.61 26.91 -20.94
CA VAL A 137 -43.01 27.28 -20.68
C VAL A 137 -43.40 28.50 -21.52
N ALA A 138 -42.57 29.54 -21.57
CA ALA A 138 -42.84 30.73 -22.38
C ALA A 138 -43.00 30.40 -23.87
N ARG A 139 -42.13 29.53 -24.40
CA ARG A 139 -42.22 29.03 -25.79
C ARG A 139 -43.50 28.20 -26.00
N ALA A 140 -43.81 27.27 -25.09
CA ALA A 140 -45.01 26.44 -25.19
C ALA A 140 -46.30 27.28 -25.14
N VAL A 141 -46.37 28.27 -24.24
CA VAL A 141 -47.50 29.21 -24.15
C VAL A 141 -47.63 30.04 -25.43
N SER A 142 -46.51 30.54 -25.99
CA SER A 142 -46.54 31.31 -27.24
C SER A 142 -47.08 30.46 -28.41
N LEU A 143 -46.63 29.20 -28.52
CA LEU A 143 -47.12 28.27 -29.53
C LEU A 143 -48.62 27.97 -29.37
N GLU A 144 -49.10 27.86 -28.14
CA GLU A 144 -50.52 27.62 -27.88
C GLU A 144 -51.37 28.85 -28.21
N LEU A 145 -50.91 30.06 -27.89
CA LEU A 145 -51.59 31.30 -28.27
C LEU A 145 -51.67 31.47 -29.79
N ASP A 146 -50.60 31.19 -30.53
CA ASP A 146 -50.59 31.22 -32.00
C ASP A 146 -51.57 30.19 -32.60
N ARG A 147 -51.70 29.03 -31.96
CA ARG A 147 -52.64 27.99 -32.39
C ARG A 147 -54.09 28.42 -32.18
N LEU A 148 -54.39 29.12 -31.09
CA LEU A 148 -55.72 29.66 -30.80
C LEU A 148 -56.10 30.80 -31.74
N GLN A 149 -55.16 31.64 -32.17
CA GLN A 149 -55.42 32.75 -33.09
C GLN A 149 -55.67 32.32 -34.55
N LYS A 150 -55.19 31.13 -34.94
CA LYS A 150 -55.39 30.58 -36.30
C LYS A 150 -56.69 29.78 -36.46
N ARG A 151 -57.47 29.66 -35.40
CA ARG A 151 -58.79 29.00 -35.38
C ARG A 151 -59.90 30.03 -35.55
#